data_AF-F3FME3-F1
#
_entry.id   AF-F3FME3-F1
#
_cell.length_a   1.000
_cell.length_b   1.000
_cell.length_c   1.000
_cell.angle_alpha   90.00
_cell.angle_beta   90.00
_cell.angle_gamma   90.00
#
_symmetry.space_group_name_H-M   'P 1'
#
loop_
_entity.id
_entity.type
_entity.pdbx_description
1 polymer ?
#
loop_
_entity_poly.entity_id
_entity_poly.type
_entity_poly.pdbx_seq_one_letter_code
_entity_poly.pdbx_strand_id
1 'polypeptide(L)'
;MSDEQRAELAGCTTFAELHERLSAQPVNDPAEAAQASVGRRLTLTTADQLEDAEMLGVDASGRLCLKATPPIRRTKVVPEPWRTNILVRGWRSLTGKGNPPKPEHDDLPRDLPKARWRTVGSIRRYILLILMLGQTIVAGWYMKGILPYQGWSLVSLDEITRQTFVQTALQVMPYALQTSILLLFGILFCWVSAGFWTALMGFLELLTGRDKYRISGASAGNEPIEKGARTALVMPICNEDVPRVFAGLRATFESVAA
;
A
#
# COMPACT_ATOMS: atom_id res chain seq x y z
N MET A 1 5.22 -52.20 2.80
CA MET A 1 5.98 -52.38 4.07
C MET A 1 5.79 -53.80 4.55
N SER A 2 6.84 -54.49 5.01
CA SER A 2 6.70 -55.83 5.59
C SER A 2 6.12 -55.76 7.01
N ASP A 3 5.51 -56.85 7.48
CA ASP A 3 4.95 -56.92 8.83
C ASP A 3 6.03 -56.88 9.93
N GLU A 4 7.24 -57.37 9.63
CA GLU A 4 8.41 -57.24 10.52
C GLU A 4 8.82 -55.77 10.72
N GLN A 5 8.87 -54.99 9.64
CA GLN A 5 9.17 -53.55 9.72
C GLN A 5 8.09 -52.79 10.50
N ARG A 6 6.81 -53.19 10.40
CA ARG A 6 5.74 -52.62 11.23
C ARG A 6 5.96 -52.89 12.70
N ALA A 7 6.31 -54.12 13.06
CA ALA A 7 6.55 -54.50 14.45
C ALA A 7 7.75 -53.75 15.05
N GLU A 8 8.81 -53.55 14.26
CA GLU A 8 9.99 -52.78 14.68
C GLU A 8 9.68 -51.30 14.90
N LEU A 9 8.90 -50.68 14.00
CA LEU A 9 8.46 -49.29 14.12
C LEU A 9 7.44 -49.09 15.27
N ALA A 10 6.65 -50.11 15.59
CA ALA A 10 5.71 -50.08 16.72
C ALA A 10 6.43 -50.03 18.09
N GLY A 11 7.70 -50.43 18.14
CA GLY A 11 8.54 -50.35 19.34
C GLY A 11 9.16 -48.98 19.60
N CYS A 12 8.98 -47.99 18.72
CA CYS A 12 9.51 -46.65 18.92
C CYS A 12 8.78 -45.92 20.05
N THR A 13 9.54 -45.25 20.92
CA THR A 13 8.99 -44.54 22.09
C THR A 13 8.71 -43.06 21.80
N THR A 14 9.36 -42.51 20.78
CA THR A 14 9.21 -41.11 20.37
C THR A 14 8.94 -40.98 18.86
N PHE A 15 8.26 -39.90 18.47
CA PHE A 15 8.02 -39.61 17.05
C PHE A 15 9.31 -39.33 16.26
N ALA A 16 10.32 -38.71 16.89
CA ALA A 16 11.61 -38.48 16.25
C ALA A 16 12.30 -39.80 15.90
N GLU A 17 12.33 -40.75 16.84
CA GLU A 17 12.88 -42.09 16.64
C GLU A 17 12.15 -42.87 15.54
N LEU A 18 10.81 -42.82 15.52
CA LEU A 18 10.00 -43.42 14.47
C LEU A 18 10.41 -42.87 13.09
N HIS A 19 10.54 -41.54 13.00
CA HIS A 19 10.86 -40.86 11.75
C HIS A 19 12.31 -41.06 11.30
N GLU A 20 13.26 -41.19 12.22
CA GLU A 20 14.65 -41.53 11.91
C GLU A 20 14.77 -42.97 11.39
N ARG A 21 14.12 -43.94 12.05
CA ARG A 21 14.10 -45.33 11.54
C ARG A 21 13.43 -45.43 10.18
N LEU A 22 12.40 -44.62 9.95
CA LEU A 22 11.67 -44.60 8.68
C LEU A 22 12.43 -43.84 7.56
N SER A 23 13.35 -42.92 7.87
CA SER A 23 14.19 -42.27 6.86
C SER A 23 15.34 -43.16 6.39
N ALA A 24 15.73 -44.16 7.19
CA ALA A 24 16.92 -44.99 6.99
C ALA A 24 18.23 -44.18 6.83
N GLN A 25 18.23 -42.93 7.31
CA GLN A 25 19.39 -42.05 7.34
C GLN A 25 19.56 -41.48 8.75
N PRO A 26 20.78 -41.39 9.27
CA PRO A 26 21.03 -40.76 10.56
C PRO A 26 20.66 -39.27 10.46
N VAL A 27 19.85 -38.79 11.39
CA VAL A 27 19.40 -37.40 11.44
C VAL A 27 20.10 -36.71 12.61
N ASN A 28 20.85 -35.63 12.33
CA ASN A 28 21.61 -34.93 13.36
C ASN A 28 20.73 -34.06 14.28
N ASP A 29 19.57 -33.60 13.79
CA ASP A 29 18.60 -32.80 14.55
C ASP A 29 17.25 -33.53 14.63
N PRO A 30 16.73 -33.85 15.82
CA PRO A 30 15.41 -34.48 15.96
C PRO A 30 14.27 -33.67 15.32
N ALA A 31 14.40 -32.35 15.14
CA ALA A 31 13.43 -31.52 14.44
C ALA A 31 13.35 -31.84 12.93
N GLU A 32 14.44 -32.33 12.34
CA GLU A 32 14.52 -32.68 10.92
C GLU A 32 14.07 -34.12 10.64
N ALA A 33 13.91 -34.97 11.66
CA ALA A 33 13.60 -36.39 11.51
C ALA A 33 12.28 -36.60 10.73
N ALA A 34 11.25 -35.81 11.07
CA ALA A 34 9.96 -35.85 10.40
C ALA A 34 10.05 -35.48 8.90
N GLN A 35 10.99 -34.58 8.54
CA GLN A 35 11.23 -34.18 7.16
C GLN A 35 12.05 -35.23 6.39
N ALA A 36 13.06 -35.83 7.04
CA ALA A 36 13.91 -36.86 6.44
C ALA A 36 13.12 -38.11 6.01
N SER A 37 12.07 -38.46 6.76
CA SER A 37 11.20 -39.61 6.42
C SER A 37 10.12 -39.33 5.37
N VAL A 38 9.97 -38.09 4.88
CA VAL A 38 8.92 -37.73 3.88
C VAL A 38 9.00 -38.60 2.63
N GLY A 39 10.19 -38.78 2.06
CA GLY A 39 10.36 -39.57 0.83
C GLY A 39 9.95 -41.03 1.01
N ARG A 40 10.29 -41.63 2.16
CA ARG A 40 9.87 -43.00 2.48
C ARG A 40 8.37 -43.07 2.71
N ARG A 41 7.77 -42.13 3.43
CA ARG A 41 6.31 -42.10 3.66
C ARG A 41 5.51 -42.00 2.36
N LEU A 42 5.97 -41.19 1.40
CA LEU A 42 5.31 -41.03 0.11
C LEU A 42 5.37 -42.33 -0.73
N THR A 43 6.42 -43.11 -0.58
CA THR A 43 6.64 -44.34 -1.36
C THR A 43 6.12 -45.62 -0.70
N LEU A 44 5.81 -45.62 0.60
CA LEU A 44 5.47 -46.85 1.33
C LEU A 44 4.18 -47.56 0.90
N THR A 45 3.18 -46.80 0.42
CA THR A 45 1.84 -47.33 0.09
C THR A 45 1.32 -46.87 -1.27
N THR A 46 1.84 -45.77 -1.79
CA THR A 46 1.28 -45.08 -2.96
C THR A 46 2.34 -44.80 -4.03
N ALA A 47 3.51 -45.47 -3.96
CA ALA A 47 4.62 -45.25 -4.91
C ALA A 47 4.16 -45.40 -6.36
N ASP A 48 3.58 -46.55 -6.70
CA ASP A 48 3.19 -46.88 -8.08
C ASP A 48 2.15 -45.86 -8.62
N GLN A 49 1.15 -45.51 -7.81
CA GLN A 49 0.12 -44.54 -8.21
C GLN A 49 0.65 -43.11 -8.34
N LEU A 50 1.64 -42.71 -7.54
CA LEU A 50 2.25 -41.38 -7.60
C LEU A 50 3.26 -41.26 -8.73
N GLU A 51 3.93 -42.37 -9.07
CA GLU A 51 4.86 -42.47 -10.20
C GLU A 51 4.11 -42.45 -11.53
N ASP A 52 3.04 -43.25 -11.66
CA ASP A 52 2.15 -43.26 -12.83
C ASP A 52 1.51 -41.89 -13.10
N ALA A 53 1.20 -41.13 -12.04
CA ALA A 53 0.62 -39.80 -12.12
C ALA A 53 1.66 -38.66 -12.25
N GLU A 54 2.97 -38.98 -12.34
CA GLU A 54 4.08 -38.02 -12.32
C GLU A 54 4.02 -36.99 -11.18
N MET A 55 3.41 -37.36 -10.05
CA MET A 55 3.13 -36.45 -8.93
C MET A 55 4.34 -36.23 -8.02
N LEU A 56 5.42 -36.99 -8.19
CA LEU A 56 6.66 -36.82 -7.44
C LEU A 56 7.56 -35.79 -8.14
N GLY A 57 8.17 -34.92 -7.35
CA GLY A 57 9.14 -33.93 -7.77
C GLY A 57 10.25 -33.79 -6.75
N VAL A 58 11.22 -32.94 -7.08
CA VAL A 58 12.32 -32.58 -6.19
C VAL A 58 12.25 -31.08 -5.95
N ASP A 59 12.31 -30.67 -4.70
CA ASP A 59 12.36 -29.24 -4.36
C ASP A 59 13.73 -28.63 -4.66
N ALA A 60 13.86 -27.31 -4.47
CA ALA A 60 15.12 -26.59 -4.72
C ALA A 60 16.29 -27.06 -3.82
N SER A 61 16.01 -27.81 -2.76
CA SER A 61 16.98 -28.36 -1.81
C SER A 61 17.26 -29.85 -2.05
N GLY A 62 16.75 -30.45 -3.13
CA GLY A 62 17.02 -31.85 -3.46
C GLY A 62 16.09 -32.87 -2.76
N ARG A 63 15.02 -32.43 -2.09
CA ARG A 63 14.12 -33.29 -1.31
C ARG A 63 12.90 -33.72 -2.11
N LEU A 64 12.45 -34.97 -1.91
CA LEU A 64 11.24 -35.50 -2.55
C LEU A 64 10.00 -34.73 -2.08
N CYS A 65 9.20 -34.21 -3.01
CA CYS A 65 7.97 -33.50 -2.73
C CYS A 65 6.85 -33.90 -3.69
N LEU A 66 5.61 -33.67 -3.29
CA LEU A 66 4.45 -33.83 -4.17
C LEU A 66 4.25 -32.57 -5.00
N LYS A 67 3.96 -32.73 -6.30
CA LYS A 67 3.46 -31.68 -7.20
C LYS A 67 1.99 -31.36 -6.89
N ALA A 68 1.66 -31.15 -5.62
CA ALA A 68 0.30 -30.86 -5.16
C ALA A 68 -0.19 -29.48 -5.63
N THR A 69 0.72 -28.59 -5.99
CA THR A 69 0.42 -27.22 -6.40
C THR A 69 0.82 -26.99 -7.85
N PRO A 70 -0.03 -26.39 -8.69
CA PRO A 70 0.36 -25.98 -10.04
C PRO A 70 1.59 -25.05 -10.00
N PRO A 71 2.42 -25.03 -11.05
CA PRO A 71 3.66 -24.26 -11.06
C PRO A 71 3.35 -22.78 -10.81
N ILE A 72 3.89 -22.24 -9.71
CA ILE A 72 3.62 -20.88 -9.27
C ILE A 72 4.36 -19.91 -10.20
N ARG A 73 3.65 -19.39 -11.20
CA ARG A 73 4.12 -18.24 -12.00
C ARG A 73 3.90 -16.94 -11.21
N ARG A 74 4.76 -16.67 -10.21
CA ARG A 74 4.66 -15.40 -9.47
C ARG A 74 5.24 -14.26 -10.29
N THR A 75 4.44 -13.25 -10.58
CA THR A 75 4.96 -11.93 -10.96
C THR A 75 5.71 -11.37 -9.76
N LYS A 76 6.81 -10.64 -9.97
CA LYS A 76 7.57 -10.02 -8.88
C LYS A 76 6.65 -9.11 -8.06
N VAL A 77 6.32 -9.51 -6.83
CA VAL A 77 5.59 -8.67 -5.86
C VAL A 77 6.56 -7.73 -5.16
N VAL A 78 7.32 -6.95 -5.94
CA VAL A 78 8.15 -5.90 -5.36
C VAL A 78 7.23 -4.74 -5.05
N PRO A 79 7.09 -4.32 -3.78
CA PRO A 79 6.23 -3.19 -3.44
C PRO A 79 6.73 -1.95 -4.19
N GLU A 80 5.84 -1.27 -4.90
CA GLU A 80 6.18 0.02 -5.50
C GLU A 80 6.42 1.01 -4.35
N PRO A 81 7.62 1.63 -4.26
CA PRO A 81 7.90 2.56 -3.18
C PRO A 81 6.97 3.77 -3.31
N TRP A 82 6.25 4.09 -2.23
CA TRP A 82 5.36 5.24 -2.16
C TRP A 82 6.16 6.56 -2.21
N ARG A 83 6.35 7.11 -3.41
CA ARG A 83 7.14 8.33 -3.63
C ARG A 83 6.20 9.53 -3.76
N THR A 84 6.01 10.27 -2.67
CA THR A 84 5.19 11.50 -2.65
C THR A 84 5.95 12.74 -3.10
N ASN A 85 7.29 12.76 -2.99
CA ASN A 85 8.08 13.93 -3.32
C ASN A 85 8.15 14.17 -4.84
N ILE A 86 7.57 15.29 -5.27
CA ILE A 86 7.45 15.71 -6.66
C ILE A 86 8.83 15.94 -7.30
N LEU A 87 9.80 16.50 -6.56
CA LEU A 87 11.15 16.81 -7.06
C LEU A 87 11.94 15.53 -7.35
N VAL A 88 11.91 14.56 -6.43
CA VAL A 88 12.58 13.26 -6.59
C VAL A 88 11.98 12.50 -7.78
N ARG A 89 10.66 12.62 -7.99
CA ARG A 89 9.97 12.01 -9.11
C ARG A 89 10.38 12.64 -10.44
N GLY A 90 10.43 13.97 -10.52
CA GLY A 90 10.88 14.70 -11.70
C GLY A 90 12.34 14.41 -12.06
N TRP A 91 13.24 14.48 -11.08
CA TRP A 91 14.67 14.19 -11.28
C TRP A 91 14.92 12.76 -11.79
N ARG A 92 14.17 11.78 -11.29
CA ARG A 92 14.26 10.38 -11.75
C ARG A 92 13.71 10.16 -13.14
N SER A 93 12.61 10.84 -13.47
CA SER A 93 12.07 10.83 -14.83
C SER A 93 13.10 11.35 -15.82
N LEU A 94 13.89 12.35 -15.43
CA LEU A 94 14.93 12.96 -16.26
C LEU A 94 16.20 12.08 -16.32
N THR A 95 16.54 11.37 -15.24
CA THR A 95 17.72 10.47 -15.16
C THR A 95 17.46 9.04 -15.64
N GLY A 96 16.32 8.76 -16.29
CA GLY A 96 15.99 7.45 -16.87
C GLY A 96 15.71 6.33 -15.85
N LYS A 97 15.71 6.63 -14.55
CA LYS A 97 15.39 5.69 -13.46
C LYS A 97 13.89 5.70 -13.18
N GLY A 98 13.11 5.42 -14.22
CA GLY A 98 11.65 5.33 -14.16
C GLY A 98 11.15 4.16 -13.30
N ASN A 99 9.86 4.17 -12.98
CA ASN A 99 9.22 3.01 -12.37
C ASN A 99 9.15 1.87 -13.41
N PRO A 100 9.15 0.60 -12.98
CA PRO A 100 8.99 -0.53 -13.89
C PRO A 100 7.72 -0.34 -14.73
N PRO A 101 7.73 -0.79 -16.00
CA PRO A 101 6.58 -0.65 -16.88
C PRO A 101 5.35 -1.29 -16.23
N LYS A 102 4.22 -0.60 -16.33
CA LYS A 102 2.94 -1.15 -15.91
C LYS A 102 2.72 -2.45 -16.72
N PRO A 103 2.26 -3.55 -16.11
CA PRO A 103 1.93 -4.75 -16.86
C PRO A 103 0.98 -4.39 -18.01
N GLU A 104 1.29 -4.93 -19.19
CA GLU A 104 0.51 -4.71 -20.40
C GLU A 104 -0.90 -5.25 -20.17
N HIS A 105 -1.91 -4.46 -20.52
CA HIS A 105 -3.29 -4.72 -20.13
C HIS A 105 -3.87 -5.99 -20.77
N ASP A 106 -3.24 -6.50 -21.84
CA ASP A 106 -3.67 -7.67 -22.59
C ASP A 106 -3.61 -8.99 -21.78
N ASP A 107 -2.82 -9.04 -20.69
CA ASP A 107 -2.73 -10.21 -19.80
C ASP A 107 -3.82 -10.27 -18.71
N LEU A 108 -4.63 -9.21 -18.58
CA LEU A 108 -5.70 -9.13 -17.58
C LEU A 108 -7.06 -9.44 -18.25
N PRO A 109 -7.79 -10.48 -17.81
CA PRO A 109 -9.10 -10.85 -18.40
C PRO A 109 -10.20 -9.78 -18.28
N ARG A 110 -9.93 -8.62 -17.67
CA ARG A 110 -10.91 -7.58 -17.37
C ARG A 110 -10.33 -6.19 -17.53
N ASP A 111 -10.96 -5.41 -18.42
CA ASP A 111 -10.85 -3.96 -18.44
C ASP A 111 -11.55 -3.38 -17.21
N LEU A 112 -10.81 -3.23 -16.11
CA LEU A 112 -11.30 -2.47 -14.96
C LEU A 112 -11.55 -1.02 -15.40
N PRO A 113 -12.75 -0.46 -15.17
CA PRO A 113 -13.04 0.92 -15.55
C PRO A 113 -12.05 1.86 -14.85
N LYS A 114 -11.56 2.86 -15.59
CA LYS A 114 -10.61 3.85 -15.06
C LYS A 114 -11.13 4.41 -13.73
N ALA A 115 -10.27 4.45 -12.72
CA ALA A 115 -10.57 4.94 -11.38
C ALA A 115 -11.01 6.42 -11.37
N ARG A 116 -12.29 6.69 -11.67
CA ARG A 116 -12.91 8.03 -11.70
C ARG A 116 -12.84 8.72 -10.33
N TRP A 117 -12.75 7.96 -9.24
CA TRP A 117 -12.56 8.50 -7.90
C TRP A 117 -11.24 9.28 -7.79
N ARG A 118 -10.17 8.86 -8.49
CA ARG A 118 -8.87 9.54 -8.44
C ARG A 118 -8.91 10.90 -9.11
N THR A 119 -9.57 11.00 -10.26
CA THR A 119 -9.75 12.28 -10.96
C THR A 119 -10.65 13.21 -10.16
N VAL A 120 -11.75 12.71 -9.62
CA VAL A 120 -12.66 13.49 -8.77
C VAL A 120 -11.96 13.98 -7.49
N GLY A 121 -11.19 13.11 -6.82
CA GLY A 121 -10.41 13.49 -5.64
C GLY A 121 -9.38 14.57 -5.94
N SER A 122 -8.66 14.46 -7.07
CA SER A 122 -7.73 15.50 -7.51
C SER A 122 -8.44 16.82 -7.82
N ILE A 123 -9.58 16.80 -8.52
CA ILE A 123 -10.36 18.01 -8.83
C ILE A 123 -10.78 18.71 -7.54
N ARG A 124 -11.33 17.99 -6.55
CA ARG A 124 -11.71 18.58 -5.25
C ARG A 124 -10.52 19.21 -4.55
N ARG A 125 -9.35 18.55 -4.57
CA ARG A 125 -8.11 19.09 -4.00
C ARG A 125 -7.65 20.36 -4.71
N TYR A 126 -7.76 20.43 -6.03
CA TYR A 126 -7.43 21.64 -6.79
C TYR A 126 -8.41 22.78 -6.53
N ILE A 127 -9.72 22.50 -6.43
CA ILE A 127 -10.72 23.51 -6.06
C ILE A 127 -10.40 24.09 -4.68
N LEU A 128 -10.12 23.24 -3.68
CA LEU A 128 -9.71 23.67 -2.34
C LEU A 128 -8.43 24.50 -2.36
N LEU A 129 -7.43 24.08 -3.15
CA LEU A 129 -6.17 24.81 -3.28
C LEU A 129 -6.37 26.17 -3.94
N ILE A 130 -7.19 26.25 -4.99
CA ILE A 130 -7.52 27.51 -5.68
C ILE A 130 -8.29 28.44 -4.74
N LEU A 131 -9.29 27.93 -4.01
CA LEU A 131 -10.03 28.73 -3.03
C LEU A 131 -9.10 29.26 -1.94
N MET A 132 -8.25 28.40 -1.38
CA MET A 132 -7.27 28.76 -0.35
C MET A 132 -6.28 29.83 -0.82
N LEU A 133 -5.61 29.61 -1.96
CA LEU A 133 -4.64 30.56 -2.50
C LEU A 133 -5.31 31.85 -2.96
N GLY A 134 -6.44 31.74 -3.68
CA GLY A 134 -7.21 32.88 -4.16
C GLY A 134 -7.61 33.81 -3.02
N GLN A 135 -8.24 33.28 -1.97
CA GLN A 135 -8.62 34.14 -0.84
C GLN A 135 -7.43 34.67 -0.05
N THR A 136 -6.32 33.92 0.04
CA THR A 136 -5.09 34.40 0.72
C THR A 136 -4.47 35.56 -0.06
N ILE A 137 -4.50 35.51 -1.39
CA ILE A 137 -4.04 36.60 -2.25
C ILE A 137 -4.96 37.82 -2.08
N VAL A 138 -6.28 37.63 -2.14
CA VAL A 138 -7.24 38.74 -1.96
C VAL A 138 -7.10 39.37 -0.57
N ALA A 139 -7.03 38.56 0.48
CA ALA A 139 -6.85 39.04 1.85
C ALA A 139 -5.51 39.76 2.05
N GLY A 140 -4.42 39.23 1.47
CA GLY A 140 -3.11 39.89 1.47
C GLY A 140 -3.12 41.21 0.71
N TRP A 141 -3.88 41.29 -0.40
CA TRP A 141 -4.06 42.52 -1.16
C TRP A 141 -4.81 43.60 -0.36
N TYR A 142 -5.91 43.23 0.29
CA TYR A 142 -6.64 44.13 1.21
C TYR A 142 -5.75 44.58 2.37
N MET A 143 -5.01 43.66 3.00
CA MET A 143 -4.17 44.00 4.15
C MET A 143 -3.00 44.90 3.76
N LYS A 144 -2.41 44.71 2.57
CA LYS A 144 -1.45 45.65 2.00
C LYS A 144 -2.06 47.06 1.86
N GLY A 145 -3.35 47.16 1.53
CA GLY A 145 -4.09 48.43 1.44
C GLY A 145 -4.33 49.14 2.77
N ILE A 146 -4.19 48.45 3.91
CA ILE A 146 -4.34 49.04 5.26
C ILE A 146 -2.99 49.53 5.81
N LEU A 147 -1.89 48.94 5.34
CA LEU A 147 -0.55 49.25 5.84
C LEU A 147 -0.06 50.62 5.32
N PRO A 148 0.64 51.42 6.15
CA PRO A 148 1.04 52.78 5.82
C PRO A 148 2.16 52.89 4.77
N TYR A 149 3.05 51.89 4.64
CA TYR A 149 4.20 51.95 3.71
C TYR A 149 3.93 51.19 2.40
N GLN A 150 3.13 51.78 1.51
CA GLN A 150 2.58 51.08 0.32
C GLN A 150 3.48 51.01 -0.93
N GLY A 151 4.79 51.28 -0.83
CA GLY A 151 5.67 51.34 -2.00
C GLY A 151 7.03 50.68 -1.80
N TRP A 152 7.46 49.87 -2.77
CA TRP A 152 8.87 49.50 -2.96
C TRP A 152 9.65 50.54 -3.79
N SER A 153 9.00 51.65 -4.19
CA SER A 153 9.56 52.63 -5.13
C SER A 153 10.60 53.59 -4.52
N LEU A 154 10.95 53.43 -3.24
CA LEU A 154 11.90 54.28 -2.52
C LEU A 154 13.12 53.51 -1.99
N VAL A 155 13.22 52.21 -2.30
CA VAL A 155 14.44 51.43 -2.07
C VAL A 155 15.20 51.42 -3.39
N SER A 156 15.78 52.56 -3.75
CA SER A 156 16.69 52.61 -4.88
C SER A 156 17.98 51.89 -4.46
N LEU A 157 18.35 50.81 -5.17
CA LEU A 157 19.60 50.09 -4.90
C LEU A 157 20.82 51.02 -5.00
N ASP A 158 20.70 52.10 -5.77
CA ASP A 158 21.72 53.13 -5.92
C ASP A 158 21.92 53.97 -4.64
N GLU A 159 20.85 54.38 -3.94
CA GLU A 159 20.99 55.12 -2.66
C GLU A 159 21.55 54.25 -1.53
N ILE A 160 21.18 52.97 -1.46
CA ILE A 160 21.67 52.04 -0.42
C ILE A 160 23.19 51.91 -0.46
N THR A 161 23.79 51.96 -1.66
CA THR A 161 25.25 51.79 -1.82
C THR A 161 26.06 53.03 -1.42
N ARG A 162 25.44 54.21 -1.35
CA ARG A 162 26.11 55.48 -1.03
C ARG A 162 25.82 56.01 0.39
N GLN A 163 24.82 55.47 1.08
CA GLN A 163 24.41 55.93 2.41
C GLN A 163 25.17 55.25 3.56
N THR A 164 25.16 55.90 4.73
CA THR A 164 25.72 55.34 5.97
C THR A 164 24.84 54.19 6.48
N PHE A 165 25.43 53.09 6.97
CA PHE A 165 24.71 51.88 7.41
C PHE A 165 23.51 52.14 8.34
N VAL A 166 23.64 53.09 9.28
CA VAL A 166 22.56 53.45 10.23
C VAL A 166 21.35 54.07 9.53
N GLN A 167 21.57 54.88 8.50
CA GLN A 167 20.48 55.53 7.74
C GLN A 167 19.75 54.51 6.88
N THR A 168 20.48 53.61 6.24
CA THR A 168 19.90 52.45 5.51
C THR A 168 19.05 51.59 6.43
N ALA A 169 19.54 51.30 7.64
CA ALA A 169 18.81 50.48 8.61
C ALA A 169 17.49 51.14 9.02
N LEU A 170 17.48 52.43 9.35
CA LEU A 170 16.25 53.15 9.72
C LEU A 170 15.26 53.28 8.56
N GLN A 171 15.75 53.45 7.33
CA GLN A 171 14.91 53.52 6.13
C GLN A 171 14.28 52.17 5.77
N VAL A 172 15.04 51.06 5.85
CA VAL A 172 14.58 49.73 5.43
C VAL A 172 13.75 49.03 6.51
N MET A 173 14.01 49.27 7.80
CA MET A 173 13.31 48.67 8.93
C MET A 173 11.77 48.69 8.85
N PRO A 174 11.09 49.81 8.54
CA PRO A 174 9.62 49.81 8.42
C PRO A 174 9.10 48.91 7.30
N TYR A 175 9.80 48.84 6.16
CA TYR A 175 9.42 47.97 5.04
C TYR A 175 9.71 46.50 5.32
N ALA A 176 10.82 46.21 6.02
CA ALA A 176 11.16 44.87 6.47
C ALA A 176 10.09 44.34 7.45
N LEU A 177 9.69 45.17 8.42
CA LEU A 177 8.66 44.84 9.40
C LEU A 177 7.30 44.64 8.72
N GLN A 178 6.92 45.54 7.80
CA GLN A 178 5.70 45.39 7.02
C GLN A 178 5.68 44.09 6.20
N THR A 179 6.78 43.78 5.51
CA THR A 179 6.90 42.56 4.70
C THR A 179 6.85 41.32 5.59
N SER A 180 7.47 41.37 6.77
CA SER A 180 7.42 40.30 7.77
C SER A 180 5.99 40.05 8.26
N ILE A 181 5.24 41.11 8.60
CA ILE A 181 3.83 40.99 9.00
C ILE A 181 2.98 40.43 7.86
N LEU A 182 3.15 40.92 6.63
CA LEU A 182 2.39 40.45 5.47
C LEU A 182 2.67 38.97 5.18
N LEU A 183 3.92 38.54 5.28
CA LEU A 183 4.34 37.15 5.08
C LEU A 183 3.78 36.25 6.19
N LEU A 184 3.90 36.67 7.46
CA LEU A 184 3.38 35.94 8.60
C LEU A 184 1.85 35.80 8.50
N PHE A 185 1.16 36.87 8.15
CA PHE A 185 -0.27 36.86 7.88
C PHE A 185 -0.64 35.90 6.76
N GLY A 186 0.08 35.93 5.63
CA GLY A 186 -0.19 35.01 4.52
C GLY A 186 -0.09 33.55 4.95
N ILE A 187 0.94 33.19 5.73
CA ILE A 187 1.12 31.83 6.25
C ILE A 187 0.01 31.45 7.24
N LEU A 188 -0.29 32.30 8.23
CA LEU A 188 -1.33 32.04 9.23
C LEU A 188 -2.72 31.97 8.60
N PHE A 189 -3.04 32.91 7.71
CA PHE A 189 -4.31 32.95 7.01
C PHE A 189 -4.49 31.76 6.08
N CYS A 190 -3.44 31.34 5.36
CA CYS A 190 -3.45 30.12 4.57
C CYS A 190 -3.76 28.89 5.43
N TRP A 191 -3.17 28.80 6.63
CA TRP A 191 -3.43 27.71 7.57
C TRP A 191 -4.89 27.69 8.07
N VAL A 192 -5.39 28.84 8.51
CA VAL A 192 -6.79 29.00 8.96
C VAL A 192 -7.77 28.68 7.82
N SER A 193 -7.49 29.18 6.62
CA SER A 193 -8.24 28.90 5.40
C SER A 193 -8.32 27.41 5.10
N ALA A 194 -7.21 26.68 5.23
CA ALA A 194 -7.17 25.24 4.98
C ALA A 194 -8.14 24.50 5.91
N GLY A 195 -8.14 24.84 7.22
CA GLY A 195 -9.08 24.29 8.19
C GLY A 195 -10.54 24.66 7.89
N PHE A 196 -10.80 25.93 7.55
CA PHE A 196 -12.14 26.41 7.22
C PHE A 196 -12.76 25.69 6.02
N TRP A 197 -12.06 25.64 4.88
CA TRP A 197 -12.59 25.04 3.66
C TRP A 197 -12.71 23.52 3.74
N THR A 198 -11.80 22.84 4.45
CA THR A 198 -11.90 21.40 4.68
C THR A 198 -13.12 21.07 5.55
N ALA A 199 -13.36 21.84 6.61
CA ALA A 199 -14.55 21.70 7.44
C ALA A 199 -15.84 22.00 6.66
N LEU A 200 -15.88 23.09 5.89
CA LEU A 200 -17.04 23.47 5.08
C LEU A 200 -17.38 22.40 4.04
N MET A 201 -16.38 21.86 3.33
CA MET A 201 -16.60 20.76 2.39
C MET A 201 -17.13 19.50 3.08
N GLY A 202 -16.56 19.12 4.23
CA GLY A 202 -17.07 17.99 5.01
C GLY A 202 -18.51 18.19 5.48
N PHE A 203 -18.86 19.39 5.92
CA PHE A 203 -20.22 19.76 6.31
C PHE A 203 -21.20 19.73 5.13
N LEU A 204 -20.83 20.30 3.99
CA LEU A 204 -21.66 20.26 2.76
C LEU A 204 -21.86 18.83 2.25
N GLU A 205 -20.83 17.97 2.37
CA GLU A 205 -20.94 16.55 2.03
C GLU A 205 -21.93 15.82 2.95
N LEU A 206 -21.87 16.09 4.26
CA LEU A 206 -22.82 15.53 5.23
C LEU A 206 -24.26 15.99 4.97
N LEU A 207 -24.47 17.27 4.65
CA LEU A 207 -25.80 17.78 4.31
C LEU A 207 -26.35 17.21 3.00
N THR A 208 -25.50 17.04 1.98
CA THR A 208 -25.94 16.62 0.65
C THR A 208 -26.16 15.10 0.59
N GLY A 209 -25.51 14.32 1.46
CA GLY A 209 -25.71 12.86 1.61
C GLY A 209 -25.39 12.02 0.37
N ARG A 210 -24.89 12.63 -0.72
CA ARG A 210 -24.68 12.01 -2.03
C ARG A 210 -23.26 12.24 -2.51
N ASP A 211 -22.33 11.43 -2.02
CA ASP A 211 -21.04 11.31 -2.70
C ASP A 211 -20.88 9.94 -3.33
N LYS A 212 -21.18 9.90 -4.64
CA LYS A 212 -21.04 8.73 -5.52
C LYS A 212 -19.61 8.17 -5.58
N TYR A 213 -18.61 8.96 -5.18
CA TYR A 213 -17.20 8.57 -5.23
C TYR A 213 -16.63 8.27 -3.84
N ARG A 214 -17.47 8.19 -2.79
CA ARG A 214 -17.06 7.61 -1.50
C ARG A 214 -16.73 6.14 -1.68
N ILE A 215 -15.51 5.77 -1.36
CA ILE A 215 -15.13 4.37 -1.21
C ILE A 215 -15.68 3.92 0.15
N SER A 216 -16.94 3.48 0.16
CA SER A 216 -17.60 2.93 1.35
C SER A 216 -18.19 1.57 1.01
N GLY A 217 -18.05 0.60 1.93
CA GLY A 217 -18.69 -0.71 1.79
C GLY A 217 -20.22 -0.64 1.66
N ALA A 218 -20.84 0.41 2.19
CA ALA A 218 -22.28 0.67 2.04
C ALA A 218 -22.68 1.18 0.63
N SER A 219 -21.71 1.59 -0.18
CA SER A 219 -21.93 2.02 -1.57
C SER A 219 -21.72 0.88 -2.57
N ALA A 220 -21.28 -0.30 -2.12
CA ALA A 220 -21.39 -1.51 -2.92
C ALA A 220 -22.88 -1.81 -3.05
N GLY A 221 -23.45 -1.59 -4.24
CA GLY A 221 -24.84 -1.93 -4.51
C GLY A 221 -25.08 -3.43 -4.31
N ASN A 222 -26.35 -3.84 -4.29
CA ASN A 222 -26.73 -5.26 -4.22
C ASN A 222 -26.61 -5.97 -5.59
N GLU A 223 -25.64 -5.55 -6.40
CA GLU A 223 -25.42 -6.11 -7.73
C GLU A 223 -24.77 -7.49 -7.60
N PRO A 224 -25.28 -8.52 -8.28
CA PRO A 224 -24.69 -9.85 -8.22
C PRO A 224 -23.27 -9.83 -8.79
N ILE A 225 -22.35 -10.54 -8.13
CA ILE A 225 -20.98 -10.68 -8.61
C ILE A 225 -21.02 -11.38 -9.97
N GLU A 226 -20.38 -10.79 -10.97
CA GLU A 226 -20.31 -11.36 -12.32
C GLU A 226 -19.69 -12.77 -12.27
N LYS A 227 -20.34 -13.77 -12.90
CA LYS A 227 -19.95 -15.19 -12.84
C LYS A 227 -18.50 -15.49 -13.29
N GLY A 228 -17.90 -14.61 -14.11
CA GLY A 228 -16.50 -14.71 -14.52
C GLY A 228 -15.49 -14.12 -13.54
N ALA A 229 -15.93 -13.68 -12.34
CA ALA A 229 -15.06 -13.01 -11.39
C ALA A 229 -14.06 -13.97 -10.74
N ARG A 230 -12.78 -13.62 -10.87
CA ARG A 230 -11.72 -14.21 -10.03
C ARG A 230 -11.85 -13.63 -8.63
N THR A 231 -12.54 -14.33 -7.74
CA THR A 231 -12.72 -13.94 -6.35
C THR A 231 -11.65 -14.58 -5.49
N ALA A 232 -10.85 -13.77 -4.81
CA ALA A 232 -9.91 -14.23 -3.79
C ALA A 232 -10.51 -13.94 -2.41
N LEU A 233 -10.78 -14.99 -1.62
CA LEU A 233 -11.19 -14.86 -0.24
C LEU A 233 -9.93 -14.73 0.64
N VAL A 234 -9.78 -13.61 1.33
CA VAL A 234 -8.64 -13.33 2.20
C VAL A 234 -9.15 -13.11 3.62
N MET A 235 -8.70 -13.95 4.55
CA MET A 235 -9.00 -13.83 5.97
C MET A 235 -7.67 -13.70 6.74
N PRO A 236 -7.35 -12.53 7.31
CA PRO A 236 -6.17 -12.40 8.17
C PRO A 236 -6.41 -13.17 9.47
N ILE A 237 -5.39 -13.91 9.92
CA ILE A 237 -5.41 -14.71 11.14
C ILE A 237 -4.24 -14.25 12.01
N CYS A 238 -4.52 -13.77 13.21
CA CYS A 238 -3.58 -13.50 14.28
C CYS A 238 -4.03 -14.16 15.60
N ASN A 239 -3.53 -15.36 15.87
CA ASN A 239 -3.73 -16.08 17.15
C ASN A 239 -5.21 -16.35 17.51
N GLU A 240 -6.10 -16.49 16.53
CA GLU A 240 -7.49 -16.90 16.75
C GLU A 240 -7.64 -18.43 16.81
N ASP A 241 -8.73 -18.87 17.44
CA ASP A 241 -9.13 -20.28 17.52
C ASP A 241 -9.40 -20.88 16.12
N VAL A 242 -8.80 -22.04 15.85
CA VAL A 242 -8.83 -22.69 14.53
C VAL A 242 -10.26 -23.03 14.07
N PRO A 243 -11.11 -23.70 14.88
CA PRO A 243 -12.53 -23.90 14.56
C PRO A 243 -13.27 -22.61 14.18
N ARG A 244 -13.04 -21.53 14.92
CA ARG A 244 -13.67 -20.23 14.65
C ARG A 244 -13.27 -19.65 13.30
N VAL A 245 -11.99 -19.75 12.94
CA VAL A 245 -11.49 -19.29 11.63
C VAL A 245 -12.12 -20.09 10.50
N PHE A 246 -12.15 -21.42 10.59
CA PHE A 246 -12.75 -22.27 9.55
C PHE A 246 -14.26 -22.04 9.41
N ALA A 247 -14.97 -21.83 10.52
CA ALA A 247 -16.39 -21.47 10.49
C ALA A 247 -16.61 -20.12 9.79
N GLY A 248 -15.80 -19.11 10.09
CA GLY A 248 -15.86 -17.80 9.43
C GLY A 248 -15.54 -17.87 7.94
N LEU A 249 -14.51 -18.63 7.56
CA LEU A 249 -14.14 -18.84 6.16
C LEU A 249 -15.26 -19.54 5.40
N ARG A 250 -15.85 -20.59 5.97
CA ARG A 250 -16.97 -21.33 5.39
C ARG A 250 -18.20 -20.44 5.20
N ALA A 251 -18.59 -19.69 6.23
CA ALA A 251 -19.72 -18.76 6.14
C ALA A 251 -19.50 -17.70 5.04
N THR A 252 -18.28 -17.17 4.93
CA THR A 252 -17.95 -16.18 3.89
C THR A 252 -17.97 -16.81 2.50
N PHE A 253 -17.46 -18.04 2.34
CA PHE A 253 -17.52 -18.76 1.07
C PHE A 253 -18.96 -19.08 0.65
N GLU A 254 -19.79 -19.60 1.57
CA GLU A 254 -21.20 -19.89 1.31
C GLU A 254 -21.97 -18.62 0.93
N SER A 255 -21.68 -17.48 1.58
CA SER A 255 -22.28 -16.18 1.23
C SER A 255 -21.85 -15.64 -0.14
N VAL A 256 -20.68 -16.01 -0.64
CA VAL A 256 -20.18 -15.58 -1.96
C VAL A 256 -20.66 -16.54 -3.07
N ALA A 257 -20.89 -17.81 -2.73
CA ALA A 257 -21.36 -18.84 -3.66
C ALA A 257 -22.88 -18.79 -3.91
N ALA A 258 -23.67 -18.28 -2.94
CA ALA A 258 -25.11 -18.07 -3.05
C ALA A 258 -25.47 -16.90 -3.97
#